data_AF-A0A851TKL3-F1
#
_entry.id   AF-A0A851TKL3-F1
#
_cell.length_a   1.000
_cell.length_b   1.000
_cell.length_c   1.000
_cell.angle_alpha   90.00
_cell.angle_beta   90.00
_cell.angle_gamma   90.00
#
_symmetry.space_group_name_H-M   'P 1'
#
loop_
_entity.id
_entity.type
_entity.pdbx_description
1 polymer ?
#
loop_
_entity_poly.entity_id
_entity_poly.type
_entity_poly.pdbx_seq_one_letter_code
_entity_poly.pdbx_strand_id
1 'polypeptide(L)'
;RFMIKQIEQTFKSSREDRKSSKQGQGKGWSSGKDAICETFILRLVSCVQLASKLSLHYKIVNSDTALKFLQSLKYSYTKQELLESELAILKALHFQINVSTPLTYVELLLEVLGHNGCLLPAKPLHEMCMHVLDFSYLTRDAIYDTLLKIAIENSTPSQLQVAKFLTVKEDFMLLAVGIISTSAFIL
;
A
#
# COMPACT_ATOMS: atom_id res chain seq x y z
N ARG A 1 -5.78 0.94 0.98
CA ARG A 1 -7.22 0.58 0.83
C ARG A 1 -7.87 0.21 2.17
N PHE A 2 -7.38 -0.80 2.91
CA PHE A 2 -7.94 -1.18 4.21
C PHE A 2 -7.92 -0.05 5.26
N MET A 3 -6.74 0.54 5.53
CA MET A 3 -6.61 1.60 6.56
C MET A 3 -7.49 2.82 6.29
N ILE A 4 -7.67 3.19 5.02
CA ILE A 4 -8.57 4.28 4.61
C ILE A 4 -10.02 3.92 4.94
N LYS A 5 -10.48 2.71 4.58
CA LYS A 5 -11.82 2.21 4.95
C LYS A 5 -12.02 2.15 6.46
N GLN A 6 -11.00 1.75 7.22
CA GLN A 6 -11.07 1.69 8.68
C GLN A 6 -11.23 3.10 9.27
N ILE A 7 -10.45 4.08 8.80
CA ILE A 7 -10.56 5.49 9.21
C ILE A 7 -11.93 6.06 8.83
N GLU A 8 -12.44 5.77 7.62
CA GLU A 8 -13.78 6.19 7.20
C GLU A 8 -14.89 5.60 8.08
N GLN A 9 -14.78 4.32 8.47
CA GLN A 9 -15.74 3.66 9.36
C GLN A 9 -15.71 4.26 10.77
N THR A 10 -14.52 4.50 11.33
CA THR A 10 -14.37 5.18 12.63
C THR A 10 -14.90 6.62 12.59
N PHE A 11 -14.76 7.31 11.45
CA PHE A 11 -15.35 8.64 11.27
C PHE A 11 -16.88 8.59 11.23
N LYS A 12 -17.44 7.61 10.51
CA LYS A 12 -18.90 7.43 10.40
C LYS A 12 -19.54 7.11 11.75
N SER A 13 -18.99 6.17 12.52
CA SER A 13 -19.51 5.84 13.86
C SER A 13 -19.43 7.03 14.81
N SER A 14 -18.31 7.78 14.82
CA SER A 14 -18.17 9.00 15.62
C SER A 14 -19.18 10.11 15.23
N ARG A 15 -19.62 10.14 13.97
CA ARG A 15 -20.62 11.09 13.48
C ARG A 15 -22.04 10.66 13.84
N GLU A 16 -22.31 9.36 13.89
CA GLU A 16 -23.59 8.79 14.33
C GLU A 16 -23.78 8.97 15.84
N ASP A 17 -22.74 8.78 16.65
CA ASP A 17 -22.76 9.06 18.10
C ASP A 17 -22.98 10.55 18.44
N ARG A 18 -22.54 11.46 17.56
CA ARG A 18 -22.81 12.91 17.70
C ARG A 18 -24.24 13.31 17.37
N LYS A 19 -24.98 12.50 16.61
CA LYS A 19 -26.41 12.76 16.35
C LYS A 19 -27.29 12.34 17.53
N SER A 20 -26.85 11.38 18.32
CA SER A 20 -27.55 10.92 19.54
C SER A 20 -27.15 11.69 20.81
N SER A 21 -25.96 12.31 20.85
CA SER A 21 -25.45 13.07 22.00
C SER A 21 -25.26 14.57 21.69
N LYS A 22 -26.00 15.45 22.37
CA LYS A 22 -25.89 16.92 22.27
C LYS A 22 -24.70 17.53 23.05
N GLN A 23 -23.69 16.77 23.49
CA GLN A 23 -22.58 17.33 24.26
C GLN A 23 -21.20 16.77 23.87
N GLY A 24 -20.27 17.69 23.58
CA GLY A 24 -18.82 17.46 23.65
C GLY A 24 -18.12 17.19 22.32
N GLN A 25 -17.68 18.23 21.61
CA GLN A 25 -16.99 18.14 20.31
C GLN A 25 -15.56 17.54 20.35
N GLY A 26 -14.96 17.27 21.51
CA GLY A 26 -13.52 16.97 21.61
C GLY A 26 -13.10 15.54 21.96
N LYS A 27 -13.89 14.78 22.73
CA LYS A 27 -13.38 13.57 23.43
C LYS A 27 -13.43 12.26 22.64
N GLY A 28 -14.37 12.13 21.69
CA GLY A 28 -14.54 10.91 20.89
C GLY A 28 -13.50 10.73 19.80
N TRP A 29 -12.99 11.83 19.23
CA TRP A 29 -12.03 11.80 18.12
C TRP A 29 -10.58 11.54 18.59
N SER A 30 -10.19 12.04 19.77
CA SER A 30 -8.90 11.70 20.37
C SER A 30 -8.85 10.22 20.74
N SER A 31 -9.88 9.71 21.41
CA SER A 31 -9.95 8.30 21.82
C SER A 31 -9.98 7.33 20.62
N GLY A 32 -10.65 7.71 19.52
CA GLY A 32 -10.63 6.91 18.29
C GLY A 32 -9.28 6.92 17.56
N LYS A 33 -8.54 8.04 17.62
CA LYS A 33 -7.17 8.12 17.08
C LYS A 33 -6.21 7.25 17.87
N ASP A 34 -6.30 7.27 19.19
CA ASP A 34 -5.44 6.49 20.07
C ASP A 34 -5.64 4.98 19.83
N ALA A 35 -6.88 4.52 19.69
CA ALA A 35 -7.19 3.13 19.35
C ALA A 35 -6.69 2.69 17.96
N ILE A 36 -6.70 3.61 16.97
CA ILE A 36 -6.13 3.34 15.64
C ILE A 36 -4.61 3.21 15.74
N CYS A 37 -3.94 4.09 16.48
CA CYS A 37 -2.49 4.05 16.68
C CYS A 37 -2.06 2.79 17.44
N GLU A 38 -2.79 2.41 18.48
CA GLU A 38 -2.52 1.21 19.27
C GLU A 38 -2.63 -0.08 18.45
N THR A 39 -3.55 -0.13 17.48
CA THR A 39 -3.73 -1.32 16.64
C THR A 39 -2.99 -1.24 15.30
N PHE A 40 -2.38 -0.10 14.97
CA PHE A 40 -1.76 0.14 13.67
C PHE A 40 -0.69 -0.89 13.32
N ILE A 41 0.24 -1.16 14.25
CA ILE A 41 1.33 -2.11 14.03
C ILE A 41 0.79 -3.53 13.88
N LEU A 42 -0.21 -3.93 14.67
CA LEU A 42 -0.88 -5.22 14.53
C LEU A 42 -1.53 -5.35 13.14
N ARG A 43 -2.23 -4.31 12.66
CA ARG A 43 -2.85 -4.28 11.32
C ARG A 43 -1.81 -4.34 10.21
N LEU A 44 -0.68 -3.64 10.37
CA LEU A 44 0.42 -3.65 9.40
C LEU A 44 1.01 -5.06 9.27
N VAL A 45 1.38 -5.67 10.39
CA VAL A 45 1.96 -7.03 10.41
C VAL A 45 0.96 -8.05 9.87
N SER A 46 -0.32 -7.94 10.22
CA SER A 46 -1.38 -8.81 9.67
C SER A 46 -1.52 -8.67 8.15
N CYS A 47 -1.43 -7.44 7.61
CA CYS A 47 -1.41 -7.22 6.15
C CYS A 47 -0.21 -7.92 5.49
N VAL A 48 0.97 -7.84 6.10
CA VAL A 48 2.20 -8.50 5.60
C VAL A 48 2.02 -10.02 5.61
N GLN A 49 1.43 -10.59 6.67
CA GLN A 49 1.16 -12.03 6.73
C GLN A 49 0.18 -12.48 5.65
N LEU A 50 -0.92 -11.74 5.45
CA LEU A 50 -1.89 -12.02 4.39
C LEU A 50 -1.22 -11.97 3.01
N ALA A 51 -0.45 -10.92 2.72
CA ALA A 51 0.28 -10.80 1.46
C ALA A 51 1.29 -11.96 1.28
N SER A 52 2.01 -12.31 2.34
CA SER A 52 2.97 -13.42 2.34
C SER A 52 2.30 -14.77 2.06
N LYS A 53 1.12 -15.03 2.65
CA LYS A 53 0.32 -16.25 2.40
C LYS A 53 -0.17 -16.34 0.96
N LEU A 54 -0.41 -15.21 0.29
CA LEU A 54 -0.86 -15.18 -1.10
C LEU A 54 0.29 -15.33 -2.10
N SER A 55 1.42 -14.67 -1.82
CA SER A 55 2.51 -14.53 -2.80
C SER A 55 3.64 -15.54 -2.60
N LEU A 56 3.79 -16.15 -1.41
CA LEU A 56 4.91 -17.04 -1.10
C LEU A 56 4.41 -18.45 -0.81
N HIS A 57 4.84 -19.43 -1.60
CA HIS A 57 4.46 -20.82 -1.40
C HIS A 57 5.25 -21.51 -0.27
N TYR A 58 6.50 -21.10 -0.02
CA TYR A 58 7.40 -21.78 0.93
C TYR A 58 7.97 -20.89 2.05
N LYS A 59 7.96 -19.56 1.88
CA LYS A 59 8.51 -18.59 2.85
C LYS A 59 7.41 -17.74 3.51
N ILE A 60 6.33 -18.40 3.91
CA ILE A 60 5.18 -17.72 4.51
C ILE A 60 5.56 -17.16 5.88
N VAL A 61 5.22 -15.89 6.12
CA VAL A 61 5.30 -15.27 7.45
C VAL A 61 4.20 -15.88 8.32
N ASN A 62 4.55 -16.94 9.04
CA ASN A 62 3.65 -17.60 9.98
C ASN A 62 3.42 -16.74 11.25
N SER A 63 2.44 -17.14 12.06
CA SER A 63 2.07 -16.40 13.27
C SER A 63 3.21 -16.32 14.29
N ASP A 64 4.06 -17.33 14.38
CA ASP A 64 5.20 -17.32 15.31
C ASP A 64 6.26 -16.30 14.90
N THR A 65 6.58 -16.20 13.60
CA THR A 65 7.50 -15.19 13.06
C THR A 65 6.94 -13.78 13.26
N ALA A 66 5.65 -13.58 12.98
CA ALA A 66 4.98 -12.29 13.19
C ALA A 66 4.96 -11.87 14.67
N LEU A 67 4.67 -12.80 15.58
CA LEU A 67 4.67 -12.51 17.02
C LEU A 67 6.08 -12.23 17.55
N LYS A 68 7.09 -12.97 17.11
CA LYS A 68 8.50 -12.68 17.47
C LYS A 68 8.91 -11.28 16.99
N PHE A 69 8.51 -10.90 15.78
CA PHE A 69 8.74 -9.55 15.27
C PHE A 69 8.04 -8.48 16.12
N LEU A 70 6.76 -8.68 16.45
CA LEU A 70 6.00 -7.77 17.30
C LEU A 70 6.61 -7.64 18.70
N GLN A 71 7.07 -8.75 19.28
CA GLN A 71 7.77 -8.77 20.58
C GLN A 71 9.08 -7.99 20.53
N SER A 72 9.85 -8.09 19.43
CA SER A 72 11.08 -7.32 19.25
C SER A 72 10.84 -5.80 19.23
N LEU A 73 9.63 -5.39 18.82
CA LEU A 73 9.16 -4.00 18.83
C LEU A 73 8.47 -3.61 20.15
N LYS A 74 8.54 -4.45 21.18
CA LYS A 74 7.89 -4.27 22.51
C LYS A 74 6.36 -4.32 22.49
N TYR A 75 5.76 -4.90 21.45
CA TYR A 75 4.33 -5.18 21.42
C TYR A 75 4.05 -6.61 21.89
N SER A 76 3.11 -6.75 22.82
CA SER A 76 2.67 -8.04 23.34
C SER A 76 1.28 -8.37 22.82
N TYR A 77 1.21 -9.11 21.71
CA TYR A 77 -0.02 -9.64 21.16
C TYR A 77 -0.05 -11.17 21.24
N THR A 78 -1.25 -11.72 21.23
CA THR A 78 -1.52 -13.15 21.19
C THR A 78 -1.75 -13.64 19.76
N LYS A 79 -1.63 -14.96 19.54
CA LYS A 79 -1.99 -15.57 18.25
C LYS A 79 -3.45 -15.32 17.87
N GLN A 80 -4.33 -15.27 18.88
CA GLN A 80 -5.76 -15.02 18.70
C GLN A 80 -6.02 -13.61 18.17
N GLU A 81 -5.41 -12.59 18.78
CA GLU A 81 -5.54 -11.19 18.32
C GLU A 81 -5.01 -10.99 16.90
N LEU A 82 -3.93 -11.70 16.55
CA LEU A 82 -3.36 -11.69 15.21
C LEU A 82 -4.34 -12.28 14.18
N LEU A 83 -4.95 -13.43 14.50
CA LEU A 83 -5.95 -14.09 13.65
C LEU A 83 -7.20 -13.21 13.48
N GLU A 84 -7.70 -12.63 14.56
CA GLU A 84 -8.85 -11.72 14.53
C GLU A 84 -8.55 -10.48 13.70
N SER A 85 -7.33 -9.97 13.80
CA SER A 85 -6.86 -8.85 12.98
C SER A 85 -6.86 -9.20 11.49
N GLU A 86 -6.29 -10.35 11.11
CA GLU A 86 -6.31 -10.84 9.72
C GLU A 86 -7.75 -10.99 9.20
N LEU A 87 -8.62 -11.64 9.98
CA LEU A 87 -10.01 -11.86 9.59
C LEU A 87 -10.78 -10.53 9.39
N ALA A 88 -10.55 -9.55 10.27
CA ALA A 88 -11.14 -8.24 10.14
C ALA A 88 -10.63 -7.49 8.90
N ILE A 89 -9.35 -7.62 8.53
CA ILE A 89 -8.81 -7.07 7.28
C ILE A 89 -9.49 -7.71 6.07
N LEU A 90 -9.57 -9.05 6.05
CA LEU A 90 -10.22 -9.79 4.97
C LEU A 90 -11.68 -9.39 4.80
N LYS A 91 -12.44 -9.32 5.90
CA LYS A 91 -13.85 -8.88 5.89
C LYS A 91 -14.00 -7.45 5.35
N ALA A 92 -13.15 -6.51 5.79
CA ALA A 92 -13.19 -5.12 5.34
C ALA A 92 -12.82 -4.96 3.84
N LEU A 93 -12.04 -5.89 3.31
CA LEU A 93 -11.72 -6.00 1.89
C LEU A 93 -12.71 -6.87 1.12
N HIS A 94 -13.77 -7.38 1.76
CA HIS A 94 -14.72 -8.34 1.17
C HIS A 94 -14.01 -9.56 0.54
N PHE A 95 -12.89 -9.99 1.14
CA PHE A 95 -12.03 -11.06 0.65
C PHE A 95 -11.45 -10.82 -0.76
N GLN A 96 -11.54 -9.59 -1.29
CA GLN A 96 -10.94 -9.20 -2.57
C GLN A 96 -9.47 -8.78 -2.39
N ILE A 97 -8.62 -9.79 -2.21
CA ILE A 97 -7.17 -9.61 -1.97
C ILE A 97 -6.30 -9.96 -3.19
N ASN A 98 -6.86 -10.67 -4.17
CA ASN A 98 -6.17 -11.04 -5.41
C ASN A 98 -6.28 -9.92 -6.46
N VAL A 99 -5.70 -8.75 -6.17
CA VAL A 99 -5.67 -7.60 -7.07
C VAL A 99 -4.32 -7.53 -7.78
N SER A 100 -4.32 -7.18 -9.07
CA SER A 100 -3.10 -6.98 -9.84
C SER A 100 -2.20 -5.94 -9.16
N THR A 101 -0.93 -6.28 -9.03
CA THR A 101 0.09 -5.39 -8.48
C THR A 101 0.85 -4.73 -9.62
N PRO A 102 1.53 -3.58 -9.42
CA PRO A 102 2.39 -2.99 -10.43
C PRO A 102 3.47 -3.95 -10.95
N LEU A 103 3.96 -4.87 -10.11
CA LEU A 103 4.90 -5.90 -10.52
C LEU A 103 4.34 -6.78 -11.64
N THR A 104 3.05 -7.13 -11.59
CA THR A 104 2.39 -7.90 -12.66
C THR A 104 2.48 -7.19 -14.01
N TYR A 105 2.35 -5.85 -14.04
CA TYR A 105 2.45 -5.08 -15.28
C TYR A 105 3.90 -4.97 -15.77
N VAL A 106 4.86 -4.84 -14.85
CA VAL A 106 6.30 -4.87 -15.18
C VAL A 106 6.65 -6.21 -15.84
N GLU A 107 6.29 -7.31 -15.20
CA GLU A 107 6.58 -8.67 -15.71
C GLU A 107 5.90 -8.93 -17.05
N LEU A 108 4.62 -8.54 -17.20
CA LEU A 108 3.89 -8.65 -18.46
C LEU A 108 4.61 -7.90 -19.60
N LEU A 109 5.03 -6.65 -19.36
CA LEU A 109 5.69 -5.84 -20.37
C LEU A 109 7.09 -6.38 -20.72
N LEU A 110 7.86 -6.85 -19.72
CA LEU A 110 9.15 -7.50 -19.97
C LEU A 110 9.01 -8.77 -20.80
N GLU A 111 7.99 -9.59 -20.54
CA GLU A 111 7.68 -10.79 -21.33
C GLU A 111 7.35 -10.41 -22.79
N VAL A 112 6.52 -9.38 -23.00
CA VAL A 112 6.19 -8.87 -24.34
C VAL A 112 7.43 -8.35 -25.06
N LEU A 113 8.32 -7.62 -24.39
CA LEU A 113 9.57 -7.14 -24.98
C LEU A 113 10.49 -8.30 -25.39
N GLY A 114 10.62 -9.30 -24.53
CA GLY A 114 11.38 -10.52 -24.81
C GLY A 114 10.82 -11.28 -26.01
N HIS A 115 9.50 -11.46 -26.07
CA HIS A 115 8.82 -12.11 -27.20
C HIS A 115 9.04 -11.38 -28.53
N ASN A 116 9.07 -10.04 -28.51
CA ASN A 116 9.33 -9.22 -29.69
C ASN A 116 10.81 -9.17 -30.11
N GLY A 117 11.69 -9.96 -29.49
CA GLY A 117 13.10 -10.06 -29.86
C GLY A 117 13.97 -8.92 -29.33
N CYS A 118 13.53 -8.21 -28.29
CA CYS A 118 14.36 -7.21 -27.64
C CYS A 118 15.52 -7.90 -26.91
N LEU A 119 16.77 -7.66 -27.35
CA LEU A 119 17.98 -8.23 -26.74
C LEU A 119 18.33 -7.50 -25.44
N LEU A 120 17.49 -7.66 -24.41
CA LEU A 120 17.73 -7.12 -23.08
C LEU A 120 18.25 -8.21 -22.15
N PRO A 121 19.15 -7.87 -21.22
CA PRO A 121 19.56 -8.80 -20.17
C PRO A 121 18.38 -9.02 -19.20
N ALA A 122 17.48 -9.95 -19.54
CA ALA A 122 16.18 -10.10 -18.89
C ALA A 122 16.26 -10.27 -17.36
N LYS A 123 17.22 -11.07 -16.86
CA LYS A 123 17.41 -11.29 -15.42
C LYS A 123 17.93 -10.03 -14.70
N PRO A 124 19.08 -9.44 -15.09
CA PRO A 124 19.53 -8.18 -14.49
C PRO A 124 18.49 -7.06 -14.58
N LEU A 125 17.78 -6.96 -15.71
CA LEU A 125 16.73 -5.96 -15.91
C LEU A 125 15.55 -6.16 -14.96
N HIS A 126 15.08 -7.40 -14.80
CA HIS A 126 14.01 -7.72 -13.84
C HIS A 126 14.43 -7.40 -12.40
N GLU A 127 15.64 -7.78 -11.99
CA GLU A 127 16.18 -7.46 -10.66
C GLU A 127 16.27 -5.94 -10.42
N MET A 128 16.75 -5.19 -11.42
CA MET A 128 16.77 -3.73 -11.34
C MET A 128 15.34 -3.15 -11.26
N CYS A 129 14.40 -3.68 -12.04
CA CYS A 129 12.99 -3.27 -11.98
C CYS A 129 12.41 -3.46 -10.58
N MET A 130 12.73 -4.55 -9.89
CA MET A 130 12.30 -4.78 -8.50
C MET A 130 12.83 -3.67 -7.57
N HIS A 131 14.13 -3.35 -7.65
CA HIS A 131 14.72 -2.30 -6.83
C HIS A 131 14.13 -0.91 -7.11
N VAL A 132 13.95 -0.56 -8.38
CA VAL A 132 13.35 0.73 -8.78
C VAL A 132 11.89 0.78 -8.38
N LEU A 133 11.14 -0.33 -8.46
CA LEU A 133 9.75 -0.39 -8.03
C LEU A 133 9.62 -0.21 -6.52
N ASP A 134 10.46 -0.88 -5.72
CA ASP A 134 10.51 -0.71 -4.26
C ASP A 134 10.80 0.75 -3.88
N PHE A 135 11.84 1.34 -4.49
CA PHE A 135 12.17 2.75 -4.28
C PHE A 135 11.01 3.69 -4.65
N SER A 136 10.38 3.42 -5.80
CA SER A 136 9.25 4.22 -6.30
C SER A 136 8.03 4.12 -5.39
N TYR A 137 7.84 2.98 -4.72
CA TYR A 137 6.79 2.81 -3.71
C TYR A 137 7.09 3.60 -2.44
N LEU A 138 8.33 3.57 -1.97
CA LEU A 138 8.75 4.28 -0.75
C LEU A 138 8.73 5.80 -0.91
N THR A 139 9.05 6.29 -2.11
CA THR A 139 9.14 7.73 -2.42
C THR A 139 7.99 8.22 -3.29
N ARG A 140 6.89 7.44 -3.38
CA ARG A 140 5.78 7.67 -4.31
C ARG A 140 5.23 9.08 -4.25
N ASP A 141 4.98 9.61 -3.06
CA ASP A 141 4.41 10.95 -2.92
C ASP A 141 5.37 12.04 -3.42
N ALA A 142 6.67 11.91 -3.16
CA ALA A 142 7.67 12.84 -3.67
C ALA A 142 7.77 12.78 -5.21
N ILE A 143 7.84 11.58 -5.78
CA ILE A 143 7.91 11.38 -7.24
C ILE A 143 6.69 12.03 -7.92
N TYR A 144 5.48 11.70 -7.47
CA TYR A 144 4.27 12.22 -8.11
C TYR A 144 4.02 13.71 -7.83
N ASP A 145 4.44 14.24 -6.68
CA ASP A 145 4.39 15.69 -6.41
C ASP A 145 5.34 16.46 -7.34
N THR A 146 6.57 15.97 -7.53
CA THR A 146 7.52 16.53 -8.50
C THR A 146 6.99 16.43 -9.93
N LEU A 147 6.48 15.26 -10.34
CA LEU A 147 5.90 15.09 -11.68
C LEU A 147 4.71 16.03 -11.92
N LEU A 148 3.84 16.21 -10.93
CA LEU A 148 2.71 17.15 -11.03
C LEU A 148 3.20 18.58 -11.25
N LYS A 149 4.12 19.06 -10.39
CA LYS A 149 4.66 20.42 -10.46
C LYS A 149 5.34 20.71 -11.80
N ILE A 150 6.07 19.73 -12.34
CA ILE A 150 6.69 19.83 -13.66
C ILE A 150 5.61 19.88 -14.75
N ALA A 151 4.64 18.98 -14.72
CA ALA A 151 3.60 18.88 -15.76
C ALA A 151 2.70 20.13 -15.86
N ILE A 152 2.52 20.87 -14.76
CA ILE A 152 1.74 22.11 -14.74
C ILE A 152 2.61 23.38 -14.80
N GLU A 153 3.93 23.23 -14.83
CA GLU A 153 4.92 24.32 -14.76
C GLU A 153 4.66 25.31 -13.61
N ASN A 154 4.18 24.81 -12.47
CA ASN A 154 3.78 25.61 -11.32
C ASN A 154 4.12 24.87 -10.02
N SER A 155 4.72 25.60 -9.07
CA SER A 155 5.13 25.09 -7.77
C SER A 155 3.97 24.85 -6.79
N THR A 156 2.79 25.41 -7.09
CA THR A 156 1.59 25.36 -6.23
C THR A 156 0.36 24.84 -7.00
N PRO A 157 0.19 23.51 -7.09
CA PRO A 157 -0.95 22.90 -7.77
C PRO A 157 -2.29 23.24 -7.11
N SER A 158 -3.30 23.58 -7.92
CA SER A 158 -4.69 23.71 -7.45
C SER A 158 -5.31 22.35 -7.14
N GLN A 159 -6.36 22.33 -6.30
CA GLN A 159 -7.09 21.09 -5.96
C GLN A 159 -7.64 20.36 -7.19
N LEU A 160 -8.11 21.11 -8.20
CA LEU A 160 -8.60 20.53 -9.45
C LEU A 160 -7.46 19.83 -10.23
N GLN A 161 -6.27 20.42 -10.27
CA GLN A 161 -5.11 19.82 -10.92
C GLN A 161 -4.66 18.56 -10.19
N VAL A 162 -4.61 18.58 -8.86
CA VAL A 162 -4.32 17.39 -8.05
C VAL A 162 -5.32 16.27 -8.34
N ALA A 163 -6.62 16.60 -8.37
CA ALA A 163 -7.67 15.61 -8.64
C ALA A 163 -7.55 15.00 -10.04
N LYS A 164 -7.26 15.81 -11.07
CA LYS A 164 -7.04 15.33 -12.44
C LYS A 164 -5.80 14.43 -12.53
N PHE A 165 -4.74 14.75 -11.79
CA PHE A 165 -3.48 14.01 -11.81
C PHE A 165 -3.56 12.65 -11.10
N LEU A 166 -4.61 12.38 -10.33
CA LEU A 166 -4.83 11.07 -9.72
C LEU A 166 -4.92 9.95 -10.77
N THR A 167 -5.41 10.23 -11.97
CA THR A 167 -5.45 9.23 -13.05
C THR A 167 -4.05 8.75 -13.42
N VAL A 168 -3.09 9.67 -13.51
CA VAL A 168 -1.67 9.36 -13.75
C VAL A 168 -1.08 8.58 -12.56
N LYS A 169 -1.41 8.99 -11.32
CA LYS A 169 -0.91 8.33 -10.10
C LYS A 169 -1.40 6.89 -9.96
N GLU A 170 -2.58 6.58 -10.44
CA GLU A 170 -3.20 5.24 -10.36
C GLU A 170 -2.99 4.38 -11.62
N ASP A 171 -2.34 4.91 -12.67
CA ASP A 171 -2.02 4.16 -13.88
C ASP A 171 -0.81 3.24 -13.67
N PHE A 172 -1.09 1.96 -13.40
CA PHE A 172 -0.05 0.95 -13.21
C PHE A 172 0.70 0.58 -14.49
N MET A 173 0.11 0.75 -15.68
CA MET A 173 0.82 0.52 -16.93
C MET A 173 1.86 1.62 -17.14
N LEU A 174 1.47 2.88 -16.96
CA LEU A 174 2.38 4.01 -17.06
C LEU A 174 3.52 3.91 -16.04
N LEU A 175 3.19 3.53 -14.80
CA LEU A 175 4.20 3.24 -13.78
C LEU A 175 5.16 2.14 -14.26
N ALA A 176 4.64 1.00 -14.73
CA ALA A 176 5.47 -0.12 -15.16
C ALA A 176 6.45 0.26 -16.29
N VAL A 177 5.98 1.02 -17.30
CA VAL A 177 6.84 1.54 -18.36
C VAL A 177 7.94 2.45 -17.80
N GLY A 178 7.60 3.33 -16.86
CA GLY A 178 8.57 4.20 -16.18
C GLY A 178 9.62 3.41 -15.41
N ILE A 179 9.21 2.35 -14.71
CA ILE A 179 10.13 1.44 -13.98
C ILE A 179 11.08 0.74 -14.95
N ILE A 180 10.57 0.13 -16.02
CA ILE A 180 11.39 -0.59 -17.01
C ILE A 180 12.38 0.37 -17.67
N SER A 181 11.92 1.55 -18.09
CA SER A 181 12.77 2.55 -18.75
C SER A 181 13.88 3.04 -17.83
N THR A 182 13.55 3.34 -16.57
CA THR A 182 14.54 3.78 -15.57
C THR A 182 15.54 2.67 -15.27
N SER A 183 15.07 1.43 -15.15
CA SER A 183 15.92 0.27 -14.85
C SER A 183 16.89 -0.02 -16.00
N ALA A 184 16.43 0.07 -17.24
CA ALA A 184 17.25 -0.09 -18.43
C ALA A 184 18.27 1.06 -18.62
N PHE A 185 17.97 2.27 -18.10
CA PHE A 185 18.91 3.39 -18.12
C PHE A 185 20.01 3.26 -17.04
N ILE A 186 19.71 2.64 -15.90
CA ILE A 186 20.67 2.45 -14.80
C ILE A 186 21.67 1.32 -15.11
N LEU A 187 21.22 0.28 -15.81
CA LEU A 187 22.02 -0.88 -16.23
C LEU A 187 22.95 -0.54 -17.40
#